data_AF-A0AAC8YNF6-F1
#
_entry.id   AF-A0AAC8YNF6-F1
#
_cell.length_a   1.000
_cell.length_b   1.000
_cell.length_c   1.000
_cell.angle_alpha   90.00
_cell.angle_beta   90.00
_cell.angle_gamma   90.00
#
_symmetry.space_group_name_H-M   'P 1'
#
loop_
_entity.id
_entity.type
_entity.pdbx_description
1 polymer ?
#
loop_
_entity_poly.entity_id
_entity_poly.type
_entity_poly.pdbx_seq_one_letter_code
_entity_poly.pdbx_strand_id
1 'polypeptide(L)'
;MTAIHERPNRASAKEAASFVEEFDRLEQTREEKLRLLDADFKTKKRAIQKEVDADQKTLLADAKKQGVNKGVIRAISDAQKIKRKAEALLERAEGKVDGLEDDDREFAVDIRTALGNDFANFGLGAAAVAREDSVETNKPDATTAAVIAAVKGSMSDEDWDAAARPN
;
A
#
# COMPACT_ATOMS: atom_id res chain seq x y z
N MET A 1 28.49 -30.88 -50.46
CA MET A 1 29.24 -30.93 -49.18
C MET A 1 28.23 -31.19 -48.07
N THR A 2 28.42 -32.25 -47.29
CA THR A 2 27.55 -32.60 -46.15
C THR A 2 27.82 -31.64 -45.00
N ALA A 3 26.82 -30.89 -44.56
CA ALA A 3 26.91 -30.05 -43.37
C ALA A 3 26.98 -30.96 -42.14
N ILE A 4 28.16 -31.03 -41.51
CA ILE A 4 28.30 -31.68 -40.20
C ILE A 4 27.61 -30.76 -39.20
N HIS A 5 26.44 -31.14 -38.72
CA HIS A 5 25.81 -30.49 -37.58
C HIS A 5 26.67 -30.78 -36.35
N GLU A 6 27.49 -29.81 -35.95
CA GLU A 6 28.23 -29.87 -34.71
C GLU A 6 27.24 -30.09 -33.55
N ARG A 7 27.58 -31.03 -32.65
CA ARG A 7 26.76 -31.30 -31.48
C ARG A 7 26.66 -30.02 -30.63
N PRO A 8 25.49 -29.72 -30.02
CA PRO A 8 25.27 -28.47 -29.28
C PRO A 8 26.29 -28.21 -28.16
N ASN A 9 26.76 -29.29 -27.51
CA ASN A 9 27.81 -29.21 -26.50
C ASN A 9 29.17 -29.57 -27.10
N ARG A 10 30.04 -28.56 -27.19
CA ARG A 10 31.42 -28.68 -27.68
C ARG A 10 32.45 -28.89 -26.55
N ALA A 11 32.08 -28.58 -25.31
CA ALA A 11 32.94 -28.75 -24.15
C ALA A 11 33.06 -30.23 -23.74
N SER A 12 34.25 -30.63 -23.29
CA SER A 12 34.45 -31.89 -22.60
C SER A 12 33.72 -31.92 -21.25
N ALA A 13 33.48 -33.11 -20.71
CA ALA A 13 32.79 -33.26 -19.43
C ALA A 13 33.50 -32.53 -18.27
N LYS A 14 34.83 -32.45 -18.29
CA LYS A 14 35.62 -31.72 -17.28
C LYS A 14 35.45 -30.21 -17.41
N GLU A 15 35.47 -29.68 -18.63
CA GLU A 15 35.24 -28.26 -18.88
C GLU A 15 33.82 -27.88 -18.45
N ALA A 16 32.81 -28.67 -18.81
CA ALA A 16 31.43 -28.47 -18.38
C ALA A 16 31.29 -28.50 -16.85
N ALA A 17 31.95 -29.45 -16.16
CA ALA A 17 31.93 -29.53 -14.70
C ALA A 17 32.52 -28.27 -14.04
N SER A 18 33.58 -27.69 -14.60
CA SER A 18 34.19 -26.46 -14.06
C SER A 18 33.24 -25.24 -14.11
N PHE A 19 32.37 -25.16 -15.13
CA PHE A 19 31.33 -24.13 -15.20
C PHE A 19 30.24 -24.35 -14.16
N VAL A 20 29.87 -25.61 -13.89
CA VAL A 20 28.88 -25.96 -12.86
C VAL A 20 29.41 -25.60 -11.47
N GLU A 21 30.66 -25.92 -11.17
CA GLU A 21 31.29 -25.60 -9.88
C GLU A 21 31.37 -24.09 -9.63
N GLU A 22 31.81 -23.31 -10.62
CA GLU A 22 31.88 -21.85 -10.46
C GLU A 22 30.48 -21.22 -10.40
N PHE A 23 29.49 -21.74 -11.14
CA PHE A 23 28.12 -21.27 -11.05
C PHE A 23 27.51 -21.56 -9.66
N ASP A 24 27.72 -22.75 -9.12
CA ASP A 24 27.28 -23.12 -7.77
C ASP A 24 27.93 -22.22 -6.70
N ARG A 25 29.23 -21.94 -6.82
CA ARG A 25 29.93 -20.99 -5.94
C ARG A 25 29.31 -19.57 -6.00
N LEU A 26 28.92 -19.11 -7.19
CA LEU A 26 28.26 -17.82 -7.36
C LEU A 26 26.85 -17.81 -6.75
N GLU A 27 26.07 -18.89 -6.90
CA GLU A 27 24.76 -19.02 -6.27
C GLU A 27 24.87 -19.07 -4.73
N GLN A 28 25.80 -19.84 -4.17
CA GLN A 28 26.06 -19.84 -2.73
C GLN A 28 26.45 -18.44 -2.21
N THR A 29 27.28 -17.71 -2.98
CA THR A 29 27.66 -16.33 -2.64
C THR A 29 26.45 -15.40 -2.68
N ARG A 30 25.55 -15.58 -3.64
CA ARG A 30 24.31 -14.80 -3.76
C ARG A 30 23.38 -15.08 -2.59
N GLU A 31 23.16 -16.35 -2.27
CA GLU A 31 22.31 -16.76 -1.14
C GLU A 31 22.81 -16.19 0.18
N GLU A 32 24.12 -16.27 0.45
CA GLU A 32 24.69 -15.74 1.69
C GLU A 32 24.54 -14.22 1.78
N LYS A 33 24.77 -13.49 0.68
CA LYS A 33 24.56 -12.04 0.64
C LYS A 33 23.11 -11.65 0.91
N LEU A 34 22.15 -12.36 0.31
CA LEU A 34 20.73 -12.13 0.55
C LEU A 34 20.34 -12.47 2.00
N ARG A 35 20.86 -13.56 2.56
CA ARG A 35 20.62 -13.97 3.95
C ARG A 35 21.12 -12.91 4.94
N LEU A 36 22.33 -12.39 4.73
CA LEU A 36 22.91 -11.33 5.57
C LEU A 36 22.11 -10.04 5.46
N LEU A 37 21.72 -9.64 4.24
CA LEU A 37 20.89 -8.45 4.01
C LEU A 37 19.55 -8.54 4.75
N ASP A 38 18.90 -9.70 4.70
CA ASP A 38 17.64 -9.96 5.42
C ASP A 38 17.82 -9.90 6.94
N ALA A 39 18.92 -10.45 7.46
CA ALA A 39 19.24 -10.40 8.88
C ALA A 39 19.47 -8.96 9.36
N ASP A 40 20.24 -8.18 8.58
CA ASP A 40 20.50 -6.77 8.86
C ASP A 40 19.21 -5.94 8.78
N PHE A 41 18.39 -6.17 7.74
CA PHE A 41 17.12 -5.49 7.59
C PHE A 41 16.19 -5.77 8.77
N LYS A 42 16.07 -7.02 9.20
CA LYS A 42 15.26 -7.40 10.37
C LYS A 42 15.78 -6.75 11.65
N THR A 43 17.10 -6.70 11.83
CA THR A 43 17.72 -6.09 13.01
C THR A 43 17.47 -4.58 13.05
N LYS A 44 17.73 -3.88 11.94
CA LYS A 44 17.46 -2.44 11.82
C LYS A 44 15.98 -2.11 11.99
N LYS A 45 15.09 -2.90 11.38
CA LYS A 45 13.64 -2.76 11.53
C LYS A 45 13.20 -2.87 12.99
N ARG A 46 13.71 -3.87 13.73
CA ARG A 46 13.40 -4.04 15.16
C ARG A 46 13.93 -2.89 16.00
N ALA A 47 15.14 -2.38 15.70
CA ALA A 47 15.72 -1.25 16.41
C ALA A 47 14.86 0.02 16.26
N ILE A 48 14.48 0.35 15.03
CA ILE A 48 13.61 1.51 14.74
C ILE A 48 12.25 1.37 15.44
N GLN A 49 11.64 0.18 15.39
CA GLN A 49 10.37 -0.06 16.08
C GLN A 49 10.49 0.17 17.59
N LYS A 50 11.54 -0.38 18.21
CA LYS A 50 11.76 -0.25 19.66
C LYS A 50 11.95 1.20 20.09
N GLU A 51 12.70 1.99 19.33
CA GLU A 51 12.95 3.41 19.59
C GLU A 51 11.64 4.20 19.51
N VAL A 52 10.92 4.08 18.39
CA VAL A 52 9.69 4.84 18.15
C VAL A 52 8.56 4.41 19.10
N ASP A 53 8.43 3.13 19.42
CA ASP A 53 7.40 2.63 20.34
C ASP A 53 7.58 3.20 21.75
N ALA A 54 8.82 3.41 22.19
CA ALA A 54 9.11 4.02 23.49
C ALA A 54 8.65 5.48 23.52
N ASP A 55 8.97 6.25 22.48
CA ASP A 55 8.56 7.66 22.37
C ASP A 55 7.05 7.81 22.26
N GLN A 56 6.40 7.00 21.42
CA GLN A 56 4.94 6.98 21.29
C GLN A 56 4.26 6.66 22.62
N LYS A 57 4.82 5.73 23.41
CA LYS A 57 4.26 5.39 24.72
C LYS A 57 4.32 6.58 25.68
N THR A 58 5.43 7.31 25.70
CA THR A 58 5.61 8.52 26.51
C THR A 58 4.62 9.61 26.09
N LEU A 59 4.54 9.91 24.80
CA LEU A 59 3.60 10.90 24.25
C LEU A 59 2.15 10.56 24.58
N LEU A 60 1.74 9.30 24.40
CA LEU A 60 0.38 8.87 24.73
C LEU A 60 0.10 8.97 26.23
N ALA A 61 1.10 8.70 27.09
CA ALA A 61 0.96 8.86 28.53
C ALA A 61 0.74 10.33 28.92
N ASP A 62 1.48 11.25 28.31
CA ASP A 62 1.30 12.69 28.56
C ASP A 62 -0.02 13.21 28.01
N ALA A 63 -0.42 12.78 26.81
CA ALA A 63 -1.73 13.11 26.25
C ALA A 63 -2.87 12.65 27.17
N LYS A 64 -2.75 11.46 27.78
CA LYS A 64 -3.71 10.99 28.78
C LYS A 64 -3.76 11.90 30.02
N LYS A 65 -2.61 12.39 30.51
CA LYS A 65 -2.58 13.34 31.64
C LYS A 65 -3.30 14.65 31.31
N GLN A 66 -3.29 15.06 30.04
CA GLN A 66 -4.02 16.22 29.52
C GLN A 66 -5.49 15.92 29.18
N GLY A 67 -6.01 14.75 29.51
CA GLY A 67 -7.40 14.37 29.26
C GLY A 67 -7.70 13.87 27.84
N VAL A 68 -6.68 13.65 26.99
CA VAL A 68 -6.87 13.15 25.64
C VAL A 68 -6.85 11.62 25.61
N ASN A 69 -7.87 11.01 25.01
CA ASN A 69 -7.94 9.56 24.87
C ASN A 69 -6.91 9.03 23.85
N LYS A 70 -6.08 8.07 24.29
CA LYS A 70 -5.06 7.41 23.47
C LYS A 70 -5.63 6.74 22.22
N GLY A 71 -6.84 6.18 22.31
CA GLY A 71 -7.53 5.52 21.19
C GLY A 71 -7.86 6.50 20.07
N VAL A 72 -8.32 7.70 20.43
CA VAL A 72 -8.65 8.76 19.46
C VAL A 72 -7.39 9.21 18.72
N ILE A 73 -6.27 9.42 19.43
CA ILE A 73 -4.99 9.79 18.81
C ILE A 73 -4.53 8.74 17.80
N ARG A 74 -4.64 7.45 18.15
CA ARG A 74 -4.27 6.34 17.25
C ARG A 74 -5.17 6.31 16.00
N ALA A 75 -6.48 6.39 16.18
CA ALA A 75 -7.44 6.38 15.08
C ALA A 75 -7.20 7.52 14.08
N ILE A 76 -6.96 8.75 14.59
CA ILE A 76 -6.65 9.91 13.74
C ILE A 76 -5.31 9.71 13.03
N SER A 77 -4.28 9.23 13.72
CA SER A 77 -2.96 8.97 13.13
C SER A 77 -3.02 7.90 12.02
N ASP A 78 -3.82 6.85 12.22
CA ASP A 78 -4.04 5.80 11.22
C ASP A 78 -4.77 6.34 9.98
N ALA A 79 -5.80 7.19 10.17
CA ALA A 79 -6.48 7.86 9.06
C ALA A 79 -5.51 8.77 8.27
N GLN A 80 -4.68 9.55 8.97
CA GLN A 80 -3.65 10.38 8.34
C GLN A 80 -2.60 9.56 7.58
N LYS A 81 -2.27 8.36 8.07
CA LYS A 81 -1.37 7.44 7.36
C LYS A 81 -1.99 6.94 6.06
N ILE A 82 -3.29 6.65 6.04
CA ILE A 82 -4.02 6.28 4.81
C ILE A 82 -4.00 7.46 3.83
N LYS A 83 -4.28 8.68 4.30
CA LYS A 83 -4.22 9.89 3.47
C LYS A 83 -2.86 10.09 2.81
N ARG A 84 -1.75 10.02 3.58
CA ARG A 84 -0.39 10.13 3.04
C ARG A 84 -0.07 9.07 1.99
N LYS A 85 -0.57 7.84 2.18
CA LYS A 85 -0.41 6.78 1.19
C LYS A 85 -1.20 7.08 -0.08
N ALA A 86 -2.42 7.59 0.04
CA ALA A 86 -3.23 7.99 -1.09
C ALA A 86 -2.57 9.14 -1.87
N GLU A 87 -2.05 10.16 -1.17
CA GLU A 87 -1.30 11.27 -1.77
C GLU A 87 -0.06 10.79 -2.54
N ALA A 88 0.74 9.90 -1.95
CA ALA A 88 1.91 9.34 -2.64
C ALA A 88 1.56 8.46 -3.85
N LEU A 89 0.38 7.82 -3.83
CA LEU A 89 -0.13 7.07 -4.99
C LEU A 89 -0.64 8.00 -6.08
N LEU A 90 -1.30 9.10 -5.71
CA LEU A 90 -1.73 10.14 -6.63
C LEU A 90 -0.53 10.80 -7.31
N GLU A 91 0.50 11.20 -6.55
CA GLU A 91 1.73 11.78 -7.10
C GLU A 91 2.42 10.83 -8.10
N ARG A 92 2.48 9.53 -7.77
CA ARG A 92 3.00 8.52 -8.71
C ARG A 92 2.13 8.38 -9.96
N ALA A 93 0.81 8.51 -9.83
CA ALA A 93 -0.11 8.43 -10.96
C ALA A 93 0.02 9.68 -11.85
N GLU A 94 0.16 10.87 -11.26
CA GLU A 94 0.42 12.12 -11.98
C GLU A 94 1.72 12.05 -12.77
N GLY A 95 2.81 11.57 -12.16
CA GLY A 95 4.07 11.37 -12.87
C GLY A 95 4.01 10.33 -14.00
N LYS A 96 3.01 9.44 -14.03
CA LYS A 96 2.75 8.56 -15.17
C LYS A 96 1.93 9.24 -16.25
N VAL A 97 0.99 10.12 -15.90
CA VAL A 97 0.20 10.92 -16.85
C VAL A 97 1.09 11.92 -17.58
N ASP A 98 2.06 12.52 -16.91
CA ASP A 98 3.04 13.42 -17.55
C ASP A 98 4.05 12.69 -18.45
N GLY A 99 4.12 11.37 -18.38
CA GLY A 99 4.94 10.53 -19.26
C GLY A 99 4.19 9.98 -20.49
N LEU A 100 2.92 10.35 -20.69
CA LEU A 100 2.13 9.94 -21.85
C LEU A 100 2.38 10.87 -23.06
N GLU A 101 2.17 10.35 -24.26
CA GLU A 101 2.10 11.15 -25.48
C GLU A 101 0.91 12.13 -25.40
N ASP A 102 0.99 13.26 -26.11
CA ASP A 102 0.09 14.42 -25.90
C ASP A 102 -1.41 14.04 -25.97
N ASP A 103 -1.80 13.16 -26.89
CA ASP A 103 -3.19 12.70 -27.07
C ASP A 103 -3.69 11.85 -25.88
N ASP A 104 -2.84 10.96 -25.36
CA ASP A 104 -3.16 10.10 -24.20
C ASP A 104 -3.15 10.90 -22.89
N ARG A 105 -2.34 11.96 -22.83
CA ARG A 105 -2.29 12.90 -21.71
C ARG A 105 -3.56 13.74 -21.64
N GLU A 106 -4.05 14.25 -22.77
CA GLU A 106 -5.32 14.99 -22.84
C GLU A 106 -6.50 14.10 -22.40
N PHE A 107 -6.55 12.86 -22.89
CA PHE A 107 -7.58 11.90 -22.48
C PHE A 107 -7.51 11.53 -20.98
N ALA A 108 -6.30 11.39 -20.42
CA ALA A 108 -6.12 11.15 -18.98
C ALA A 108 -6.55 12.34 -18.11
N VAL A 109 -6.32 13.58 -18.58
CA VAL A 109 -6.78 14.81 -17.92
C VAL A 109 -8.31 14.91 -17.96
N ASP A 110 -8.93 14.53 -19.08
CA ASP A 110 -10.39 14.49 -19.22
C ASP A 110 -11.01 13.44 -18.30
N ILE A 111 -10.43 12.23 -18.21
CA ILE A 111 -10.86 11.20 -17.25
C ILE A 111 -10.76 11.73 -15.82
N ARG A 112 -9.65 12.38 -15.45
CA ARG A 112 -9.48 12.95 -14.10
C ARG A 112 -10.53 14.03 -13.82
N THR A 113 -10.79 14.89 -14.80
CA THR A 113 -11.79 15.97 -14.68
C THR A 113 -13.20 15.39 -14.54
N ALA A 114 -13.52 14.34 -15.29
CA ALA A 114 -14.80 13.63 -15.21
C ALA A 114 -14.99 12.89 -13.88
N LEU A 115 -13.91 12.35 -13.29
CA LEU A 115 -13.93 11.67 -11.98
C LEU A 115 -14.10 12.65 -10.79
N GLY A 116 -13.77 13.93 -10.96
CA GLY A 116 -13.95 14.95 -9.91
C GLY A 116 -13.27 14.63 -8.58
N ASN A 117 -13.85 15.12 -7.47
CA ASN A 117 -13.34 14.89 -6.10
C ASN A 117 -14.16 13.84 -5.31
N ASP A 118 -15.23 13.31 -5.91
CA ASP A 118 -16.22 12.46 -5.25
C ASP A 118 -16.05 10.98 -5.65
N PHE A 119 -14.91 10.41 -5.24
CA PHE A 119 -14.58 9.01 -5.51
C PHE A 119 -15.49 8.00 -4.78
N ALA A 120 -16.37 8.46 -3.90
CA ALA A 120 -17.32 7.61 -3.18
C ALA A 120 -18.53 7.22 -4.05
N ASN A 121 -18.88 8.05 -5.04
CA ASN A 121 -20.04 7.85 -5.91
C ASN A 121 -19.71 7.20 -7.26
N PHE A 122 -18.41 7.08 -7.60
CA PHE A 122 -17.99 6.30 -8.75
C PHE A 122 -17.92 4.82 -8.36
N GLY A 123 -19.05 4.13 -8.41
CA GLY A 123 -19.03 2.69 -8.58
C GLY A 123 -18.12 2.37 -9.77
N LEU A 124 -17.14 1.47 -9.60
CA LEU A 124 -16.26 1.05 -10.70
C LEU A 124 -17.13 0.62 -11.88
N GLY A 125 -17.12 1.40 -12.98
CA GLY A 125 -17.96 1.15 -14.14
C GLY A 125 -19.41 1.63 -14.04
N ALA A 126 -19.80 2.44 -13.06
CA ALA A 126 -21.18 2.94 -12.91
C ALA A 126 -21.68 3.71 -14.14
N ALA A 127 -20.83 4.43 -14.88
CA ALA A 127 -21.22 5.06 -16.15
C ALA A 127 -21.39 4.05 -17.31
N ALA A 128 -20.75 2.88 -17.23
CA ALA A 128 -20.95 1.77 -18.18
C ALA A 128 -22.20 0.95 -17.81
N VAL A 129 -22.47 0.76 -16.51
CA VAL A 129 -23.62 0.02 -15.97
C VAL A 129 -24.90 0.85 -15.91
N ALA A 130 -24.85 2.18 -15.74
CA ALA A 130 -26.03 3.06 -15.81
C ALA A 130 -26.66 3.13 -17.21
N ARG A 131 -25.95 2.62 -18.23
CA ARG A 131 -26.54 2.34 -19.55
C ARG A 131 -27.34 1.04 -19.59
N GLU A 132 -27.18 0.14 -18.62
CA GLU A 132 -27.85 -1.16 -18.59
C GLU A 132 -28.83 -1.34 -17.43
N ASP A 133 -28.57 -0.92 -16.19
CA ASP A 133 -29.50 -1.19 -15.09
C ASP A 133 -29.49 -0.14 -13.98
N SER A 134 -30.66 0.43 -13.72
CA SER A 134 -31.02 1.13 -12.50
C SER A 134 -30.79 0.24 -11.26
N VAL A 135 -30.16 0.74 -10.19
CA VAL A 135 -30.54 0.55 -8.77
C VAL A 135 -29.46 1.14 -7.83
N GLU A 136 -29.95 1.78 -6.76
CA GLU A 136 -29.26 2.45 -5.65
C GLU A 136 -28.20 1.61 -4.91
N THR A 137 -27.23 2.26 -4.25
CA THR A 137 -26.98 2.06 -2.80
C THR A 137 -25.94 3.06 -2.23
N ASN A 138 -26.40 3.91 -1.32
CA ASN A 138 -25.56 4.71 -0.41
C ASN A 138 -24.89 3.79 0.64
N LYS A 139 -23.56 3.73 0.67
CA LYS A 139 -22.77 3.21 1.81
C LYS A 139 -21.63 4.17 2.16
N PRO A 140 -21.38 4.45 3.45
CA PRO A 140 -20.30 5.33 3.88
C PRO A 140 -18.91 4.75 3.54
N ASP A 141 -17.96 5.61 3.20
CA ASP A 141 -16.59 5.22 2.83
C ASP A 141 -15.84 4.55 4.00
N ALA A 142 -14.76 3.82 3.69
CA ALA A 142 -14.00 3.03 4.67
C ALA A 142 -13.38 3.86 5.81
N THR A 143 -13.03 5.13 5.56
CA THR A 143 -12.51 6.06 6.56
C THR A 143 -13.62 6.51 7.49
N THR A 144 -14.77 6.89 6.92
CA THR A 144 -15.96 7.28 7.68
C THR A 144 -16.50 6.11 8.51
N ALA A 145 -16.50 4.89 7.94
CA ALA A 145 -16.87 3.67 8.64
C ALA A 145 -15.89 3.33 9.79
N ALA A 146 -14.58 3.50 9.58
CA ALA A 146 -13.58 3.28 10.62
C ALA A 146 -13.69 4.30 11.77
N VAL A 147 -14.00 5.56 11.46
CA VAL A 147 -14.25 6.62 12.45
C VAL A 147 -15.51 6.31 13.25
N ILE A 148 -16.63 5.98 12.58
CA ILE A 148 -17.88 5.62 13.27
C ILE A 148 -17.69 4.39 14.16
N ALA A 149 -17.00 3.35 13.69
CA ALA A 149 -16.72 2.16 14.48
C ALA A 149 -15.82 2.45 15.69
N ALA A 150 -14.79 3.28 15.53
CA ALA A 150 -13.90 3.68 16.62
C ALA A 150 -14.60 4.54 17.67
N VAL A 151 -15.49 5.45 17.23
CA VAL A 151 -16.29 6.29 18.13
C VAL A 151 -17.29 5.42 18.90
N LYS A 152 -18.06 4.57 18.22
CA LYS A 152 -19.00 3.64 18.87
C LYS A 152 -18.32 2.69 19.86
N GLY A 153 -17.13 2.18 19.55
CA GLY A 153 -16.38 1.32 20.48
C GLY A 153 -15.84 2.04 21.72
N SER A 154 -15.94 3.38 21.78
CA SER A 154 -15.44 4.21 22.87
C SER A 154 -16.53 4.80 23.77
N MET A 155 -17.81 4.56 23.47
CA MET A 155 -18.98 5.07 24.20
C MET A 155 -20.00 3.95 24.39
N SER A 156 -20.92 4.10 25.35
CA SER A 156 -22.02 3.15 25.53
C SER A 156 -23.07 3.35 24.43
N ASP A 157 -23.84 2.31 24.10
CA ASP A 157 -24.92 2.40 23.11
C ASP A 157 -25.97 3.45 23.51
N GLU A 158 -26.19 3.63 24.82
CA GLU A 158 -27.09 4.64 25.38
C GLU A 158 -26.63 6.08 25.11
N ASP A 159 -25.32 6.35 25.21
CA ASP A 159 -24.75 7.67 24.91
C ASP A 159 -24.79 7.99 23.40
N TRP A 160 -24.64 6.96 22.57
CA TRP A 160 -24.74 7.10 21.11
C TRP A 160 -26.16 7.43 20.66
N ASP A 161 -27.15 6.74 21.22
CA ASP A 161 -28.57 6.96 20.91
C ASP A 161 -29.08 8.30 21.44
N ALA A 162 -28.52 8.81 22.55
CA ALA A 162 -28.82 10.14 23.05
C ALA A 162 -28.27 11.25 22.13
N ALA A 163 -27.07 11.07 21.56
CA ALA A 163 -26.46 12.01 20.63
C ALA A 163 -27.14 12.07 19.24
N ALA A 164 -27.87 11.01 18.86
CA ALA A 164 -28.57 10.91 17.58
C ALA A 164 -30.00 11.51 17.59
N ARG A 165 -30.52 11.96 18.74
CA ARG A 165 -31.85 12.59 18.81
C ARG A 165 -31.75 14.09 18.50
N PRO A 166 -32.52 14.62 17.52
CA PRO A 166 -32.64 16.06 17.35
C PRO A 166 -33.42 16.65 18.53
N ASN A 167 -32.96 17.78 19.06
CA ASN A 167 -33.70 18.59 20.04
C ASN A 167 -35.02 19.10 19.48
#